data_AF-A0A3N1B155-F1
#
_entry.id   AF-A0A3N1B155-F1
#
_cell.length_a   1.000
_cell.length_b   1.000
_cell.length_c   1.000
_cell.angle_alpha   90.00
_cell.angle_beta   90.00
_cell.angle_gamma   90.00
#
_symmetry.space_group_name_H-M   'P 1'
#
loop_
_entity.id
_entity.type
_entity.pdbx_description
1 polymer ?
#
loop_
_entity_poly.entity_id
_entity_poly.type
_entity_poly.pdbx_seq_one_letter_code
_entity_poly.pdbx_strand_id
1 'polypeptide(L)'
;MVAKGHHGHISQSGVAVRLAAWLATAVAVLSIAGCTGIGIGEAPESGSATYAAWGLNEASSALTGSDRMIVLNGDVQRSEQEFFQVRGVWGPDGFTLDETSATKVRALAGQLPDRTGDPDCHRLVLVNHGFLGGGAIAVVDPEEFPPGEPVVARPLN
;
A
#
# COMPACT_ATOMS: atom_id res chain seq x y z
N MET A 1 65.68 -9.11 23.20
CA MET A 1 64.85 -7.91 23.44
C MET A 1 63.68 -7.96 22.46
N VAL A 2 62.47 -7.77 22.98
CA VAL A 2 61.18 -8.11 22.38
C VAL A 2 60.68 -7.00 21.46
N ALA A 3 60.10 -7.37 20.32
CA ALA A 3 59.45 -6.49 19.36
C ALA A 3 58.14 -5.87 19.89
N LYS A 4 57.90 -4.60 19.60
CA LYS A 4 56.60 -3.89 19.65
C LYS A 4 56.72 -2.72 18.66
N GLY A 5 55.84 -2.45 17.70
CA GLY A 5 54.48 -2.88 17.46
C GLY A 5 53.70 -1.66 16.97
N HIS A 6 53.77 -1.36 15.67
CA HIS A 6 52.98 -0.32 15.00
C HIS A 6 51.47 -0.60 15.17
N HIS A 7 50.71 0.36 15.70
CA HIS A 7 49.24 0.35 15.60
C HIS A 7 48.83 1.43 14.60
N GLY A 8 48.51 1.00 13.38
CA GLY A 8 47.77 1.81 12.42
C GLY A 8 46.29 1.81 12.80
N HIS A 9 45.75 3.00 13.04
CA HIS A 9 44.33 3.24 13.26
C HIS A 9 43.64 3.25 11.90
N ILE A 10 42.97 2.17 11.52
CA ILE A 10 42.17 2.12 10.29
C ILE A 10 40.80 2.77 10.59
N SER A 11 40.58 3.95 10.01
CA SER A 11 39.32 4.67 10.02
C SER A 11 38.24 3.88 9.27
N GLN A 12 37.29 3.31 10.02
CA GLN A 12 36.12 2.59 9.49
C GLN A 12 34.94 3.52 9.10
N SER A 13 35.13 4.84 9.14
CA SER A 13 34.02 5.80 9.04
C SER A 13 33.57 6.13 7.60
N GLY A 14 34.21 5.57 6.57
CA GLY A 14 33.96 5.95 5.17
C GLY A 14 32.88 5.15 4.42
N VAL A 15 32.51 3.96 4.90
CA VAL A 15 31.61 3.05 4.15
C VAL A 15 30.14 3.22 4.54
N ALA A 16 29.87 3.52 5.82
CA ALA A 16 28.49 3.68 6.31
C ALA A 16 27.79 4.92 5.72
N VAL A 17 28.54 5.99 5.43
CA VAL A 17 27.97 7.25 4.91
C VAL A 17 27.57 7.14 3.44
N ARG A 18 28.23 6.27 2.67
CA ARG A 18 27.88 6.06 1.25
C ARG A 18 26.59 5.26 1.09
N LEU A 19 26.34 4.25 1.92
CA LEU A 19 25.11 3.43 1.84
C LEU A 19 23.85 4.20 2.24
N ALA A 20 23.93 5.09 3.23
CA ALA A 20 22.79 5.91 3.66
C ALA A 20 22.37 6.94 2.59
N ALA A 21 23.32 7.48 1.82
CA ALA A 21 23.02 8.44 0.76
C ALA A 21 22.23 7.82 -0.40
N TRP A 22 22.51 6.55 -0.76
CA TRP A 22 21.78 5.87 -1.85
C TRP A 22 20.34 5.52 -1.47
N LEU A 23 20.08 5.11 -0.22
CA LEU A 23 18.71 4.84 0.26
C LEU A 23 17.87 6.12 0.36
N ALA A 24 18.45 7.22 0.83
CA ALA A 24 17.74 8.51 0.89
C ALA A 24 17.41 9.06 -0.50
N THR A 25 18.27 8.79 -1.50
CA THR A 25 18.03 9.25 -2.88
C THR A 25 16.93 8.44 -3.58
N ALA A 26 16.79 7.14 -3.29
CA ALA A 26 15.70 6.34 -3.84
C ALA A 26 14.33 6.78 -3.31
N VAL A 27 14.24 7.10 -2.01
CA VAL A 27 12.99 7.62 -1.40
C VAL A 27 12.67 9.01 -1.94
N ALA A 28 13.67 9.88 -2.12
CA ALA A 28 13.47 11.24 -2.62
C ALA A 28 13.09 11.29 -4.11
N VAL A 29 13.59 10.37 -4.96
CA VAL A 29 13.25 10.34 -6.40
C VAL A 29 11.82 9.85 -6.63
N LEU A 30 11.28 8.96 -5.77
CA LEU A 30 9.87 8.55 -5.82
C LEU A 30 8.89 9.68 -5.44
N SER A 31 9.33 10.66 -4.66
CA SER A 31 8.50 11.82 -4.30
C SER A 31 8.33 12.85 -5.42
N ILE A 32 9.11 12.77 -6.51
CA ILE A 32 9.08 13.76 -7.61
C ILE A 32 8.00 13.41 -8.66
N ALA A 33 7.37 12.24 -8.55
CA ALA A 33 6.36 11.75 -9.49
C ALA A 33 4.92 11.71 -8.92
N GLY A 34 4.65 12.24 -7.72
CA GLY A 34 3.32 12.15 -7.10
C GLY A 34 2.94 10.74 -6.61
N CYS A 35 3.80 9.75 -6.79
CA CYS A 35 3.57 8.37 -6.37
C CYS A 35 3.88 8.21 -4.88
N THR A 36 2.85 8.15 -4.04
CA THR A 36 3.02 7.79 -2.62
C THR A 36 3.09 6.27 -2.51
N GLY A 37 4.30 5.74 -2.33
CA GLY A 37 4.54 4.33 -2.07
C GLY A 37 4.31 3.97 -0.60
N ILE A 38 3.54 2.91 -0.32
CA ILE A 38 3.29 2.40 1.03
C ILE A 38 3.69 0.93 1.14
N GLY A 39 4.15 0.50 2.32
CA GLY A 39 4.45 -0.91 2.58
C GLY A 39 3.19 -1.77 2.67
N ILE A 40 3.36 -3.08 2.53
CA ILE A 40 2.30 -4.05 2.86
C ILE A 40 2.31 -4.29 4.38
N GLY A 41 1.14 -4.17 5.00
CA GLY A 41 0.92 -4.49 6.41
C GLY A 41 0.27 -5.86 6.57
N GLU A 42 0.30 -6.39 7.79
CA GLU A 42 -0.28 -7.69 8.10
C GLU A 42 -1.80 -7.58 8.30
N ALA A 43 -2.56 -8.43 7.60
CA ALA A 43 -3.99 -8.55 7.80
C ALA A 43 -4.30 -9.25 9.13
N PRO A 44 -5.16 -8.69 9.99
CA PRO A 44 -5.56 -9.37 11.21
C PRO A 44 -6.46 -10.58 10.90
N GLU A 45 -6.36 -11.62 11.72
CA GLU A 45 -7.13 -12.86 11.53
C GLU A 45 -8.63 -12.69 11.77
N SER A 46 -9.02 -11.72 12.61
CA SER A 46 -10.42 -11.45 12.94
C SER A 46 -10.64 -10.04 13.49
N GLY A 47 -11.90 -9.61 13.51
CA GLY A 47 -12.33 -8.37 14.15
C GLY A 47 -12.78 -7.29 13.18
N SER A 48 -13.39 -6.24 13.72
CA SER A 48 -13.89 -5.12 12.93
C SER A 48 -12.83 -4.03 12.76
N ALA A 49 -12.75 -3.44 11.57
CA ALA A 49 -11.78 -2.40 11.27
C ALA A 49 -12.32 -1.32 10.33
N THR A 50 -11.56 -0.25 10.15
CA THR A 50 -11.81 0.82 9.18
C THR A 50 -10.52 1.11 8.42
N TYR A 51 -10.61 1.20 7.09
CA TYR A 51 -9.47 1.39 6.20
C TYR A 51 -9.76 2.48 5.16
N ALA A 52 -8.72 3.14 4.67
CA ALA A 52 -8.83 4.06 3.54
C ALA A 52 -8.78 3.28 2.22
N ALA A 53 -9.71 3.54 1.29
CA ALA A 53 -9.72 2.92 -0.03
C ALA A 53 -8.99 3.81 -1.05
N TRP A 54 -7.93 3.28 -1.65
CA TRP A 54 -7.11 3.93 -2.66
C TRP A 54 -7.13 3.14 -3.97
N GLY A 55 -6.87 3.79 -5.10
CA GLY A 55 -6.64 3.09 -6.36
C GLY A 55 -5.30 2.35 -6.34
N LEU A 56 -5.27 1.16 -6.93
CA LEU A 56 -4.04 0.38 -7.13
C LEU A 56 -3.46 0.72 -8.50
N ASN A 57 -2.30 1.37 -8.52
CA ASN A 57 -1.62 1.79 -9.76
C ASN A 57 -1.19 0.60 -10.64
N GLU A 58 -1.02 0.82 -11.96
CA GLU A 58 -0.47 -0.14 -12.95
C GLU A 58 0.77 -0.90 -12.43
N ALA A 59 1.78 -0.17 -11.95
CA ALA A 59 3.04 -0.77 -11.48
C ALA A 59 2.81 -1.73 -10.30
N SER A 60 1.71 -1.54 -9.58
CA SER A 60 1.28 -2.35 -8.44
C SER A 60 0.11 -3.28 -8.75
N SER A 61 -0.44 -3.25 -9.97
CA SER A 61 -1.55 -4.07 -10.41
C SER A 61 -1.11 -5.49 -10.81
N ALA A 62 0.19 -5.75 -10.90
CA ALA A 62 0.73 -7.11 -11.06
C ALA A 62 0.99 -7.82 -9.73
N LEU A 63 0.88 -7.10 -8.60
CA LEU A 63 1.44 -7.56 -7.34
C LEU A 63 0.70 -8.77 -6.77
N THR A 64 1.51 -9.71 -6.30
CA THR A 64 1.11 -10.86 -5.48
C THR A 64 1.57 -10.58 -4.05
N GLY A 65 1.08 -11.29 -3.04
CA GLY A 65 1.33 -10.96 -1.63
C GLY A 65 2.78 -10.98 -1.12
N SER A 66 3.76 -11.13 -2.01
CA SER A 66 5.19 -11.08 -1.72
C SER A 66 5.86 -9.74 -2.05
N ASP A 67 5.15 -8.81 -2.67
CA ASP A 67 5.65 -7.49 -3.02
C ASP A 67 5.80 -6.59 -1.80
N ARG A 68 6.89 -5.81 -1.71
CA ARG A 68 7.22 -5.07 -0.47
C ARG A 68 6.62 -3.66 -0.40
N MET A 69 6.17 -3.12 -1.53
CA MET A 69 5.68 -1.76 -1.66
C MET A 69 4.55 -1.71 -2.70
N ILE A 70 3.53 -0.91 -2.41
CA ILE A 70 2.40 -0.61 -3.29
C ILE A 70 2.39 0.87 -3.58
N VAL A 71 2.15 1.23 -4.85
CA VAL A 71 1.94 2.61 -5.29
C VAL A 71 0.44 2.90 -5.25
N LEU A 72 0.07 3.92 -4.48
CA LEU A 72 -1.31 4.37 -4.34
C LEU A 72 -1.63 5.40 -5.43
N ASN A 73 -2.77 5.21 -6.09
CA ASN A 73 -3.41 6.25 -6.89
C ASN A 73 -4.55 6.88 -6.09
N GLY A 74 -4.48 8.20 -5.94
CA GLY A 74 -5.54 8.99 -5.35
C GLY A 74 -6.68 9.26 -6.33
N ASP A 75 -7.79 9.74 -5.78
CA ASP A 75 -8.96 10.19 -6.51
C ASP A 75 -8.73 11.59 -7.08
N VAL A 76 -8.42 11.69 -8.38
CA VAL A 76 -8.09 12.97 -9.03
C VAL A 76 -9.25 13.97 -8.98
N GLN A 77 -10.50 13.48 -8.92
CA GLN A 77 -11.68 14.34 -8.79
C GLN A 77 -11.79 14.97 -7.38
N ARG A 78 -11.08 14.40 -6.39
CA ARG A 78 -11.05 14.87 -5.00
C ARG A 78 -9.65 15.31 -4.55
N SER A 79 -8.82 15.77 -5.49
CA SER A 79 -7.45 16.24 -5.22
C SER A 79 -6.51 15.13 -4.72
N GLU A 80 -6.51 13.98 -5.39
CA GLU A 80 -5.55 12.87 -5.20
C GLU A 80 -5.57 12.27 -3.78
N GLN A 81 -6.74 12.25 -3.14
CA GLN A 81 -6.96 11.65 -1.80
C GLN A 81 -7.54 10.23 -1.91
N GLU A 82 -7.78 9.57 -0.78
CA GLU A 82 -8.55 8.33 -0.78
C GLU A 82 -9.96 8.54 -1.34
N PHE A 83 -10.53 7.49 -1.94
CA PHE A 83 -11.90 7.51 -2.41
C PHE A 83 -12.88 7.70 -1.24
N PHE A 84 -12.73 6.89 -0.20
CA PHE A 84 -13.51 6.92 1.02
C PHE A 84 -12.90 5.98 2.07
N GLN A 85 -13.38 6.10 3.31
CA GLN A 85 -13.15 5.10 4.35
C GLN A 85 -14.15 3.94 4.18
N VAL A 86 -13.66 2.72 4.28
CA VAL A 86 -14.45 1.49 4.31
C VAL A 86 -14.46 0.89 5.71
N ARG A 87 -15.55 0.22 6.05
CA ARG A 87 -15.72 -0.50 7.32
C ARG A 87 -16.13 -1.93 7.02
N GLY A 88 -15.80 -2.84 7.93
CA GLY A 88 -16.05 -4.25 7.72
C GLY A 88 -15.53 -5.11 8.86
N VAL A 89 -15.56 -6.42 8.63
CA VAL A 89 -15.18 -7.46 9.59
C VAL A 89 -14.26 -8.46 8.89
N TRP A 90 -13.14 -8.77 9.54
CA TRP A 90 -12.25 -9.86 9.15
C TRP A 90 -12.85 -11.21 9.53
N GLY A 91 -12.89 -12.11 8.55
CA GLY A 91 -13.28 -13.49 8.68
C GLY A 91 -12.33 -14.41 7.89
N PRO A 92 -12.65 -15.71 7.82
CA PRO A 92 -11.78 -16.71 7.19
C PRO A 92 -11.56 -16.46 5.69
N ASP A 93 -12.52 -15.83 5.02
CA ASP A 93 -12.47 -15.57 3.57
C ASP A 93 -11.87 -14.19 3.23
N GLY A 94 -11.54 -13.38 4.24
CA GLY A 94 -11.01 -12.03 4.09
C GLY A 94 -11.82 -10.96 4.83
N PHE A 95 -11.70 -9.70 4.37
CA PHE A 95 -12.37 -8.57 4.99
C PHE A 95 -13.72 -8.30 4.31
N THR A 96 -14.80 -8.69 4.97
CA THR A 96 -16.15 -8.46 4.46
C THR A 96 -16.59 -7.03 4.79
N LEU A 97 -16.88 -6.24 3.75
CA LEU A 97 -17.31 -4.85 3.89
C LEU A 97 -18.76 -4.77 4.40
N ASP A 98 -19.06 -3.73 5.18
CA ASP A 98 -20.45 -3.40 5.49
C ASP A 98 -21.21 -2.92 4.23
N GLU A 99 -22.54 -2.95 4.26
CA GLU A 99 -23.34 -2.67 3.05
C GLU A 99 -23.11 -1.25 2.50
N THR A 100 -22.83 -0.29 3.39
CA THR A 100 -22.55 1.10 2.98
C THR A 100 -21.23 1.19 2.23
N SER A 101 -20.19 0.52 2.70
CA SER A 101 -18.88 0.47 2.07
C SER A 101 -18.92 -0.34 0.79
N ALA A 102 -19.63 -1.48 0.80
CA ALA A 102 -19.84 -2.34 -0.36
C ALA A 102 -20.55 -1.59 -1.50
N THR A 103 -21.60 -0.82 -1.19
CA THR A 103 -22.30 0.03 -2.17
C THR A 103 -21.36 1.03 -2.84
N LYS A 104 -20.48 1.69 -2.06
CA LYS A 104 -19.51 2.64 -2.59
C LYS A 104 -18.45 1.97 -3.46
N VAL A 105 -17.98 0.77 -3.08
CA VAL A 105 -17.03 -0.01 -3.89
C VAL A 105 -17.64 -0.40 -5.23
N ARG A 106 -18.85 -0.98 -5.23
CA ARG A 106 -19.55 -1.36 -6.47
C ARG A 106 -19.79 -0.15 -7.38
N ALA A 107 -20.05 1.03 -6.81
CA ALA A 107 -20.21 2.26 -7.57
C ALA A 107 -18.95 2.73 -8.32
N LEU A 108 -17.77 2.17 -8.01
CA LEU A 108 -16.50 2.47 -8.69
C LEU A 108 -16.20 1.49 -9.85
N ALA A 109 -16.99 0.44 -10.04
CA ALA A 109 -16.81 -0.51 -11.14
C ALA A 109 -16.82 0.22 -12.50
N GLY A 110 -15.79 -0.03 -13.31
CA GLY A 110 -15.58 0.63 -14.60
C GLY A 110 -15.24 2.13 -14.54
N GLN A 111 -15.11 2.73 -13.35
CA GLN A 111 -14.81 4.16 -13.18
C GLN A 111 -13.41 4.44 -12.65
N LEU A 112 -12.74 3.44 -12.06
CA LEU A 112 -11.43 3.64 -11.45
C LEU A 112 -10.37 4.25 -12.38
N PRO A 113 -10.27 3.87 -13.67
CA PRO A 113 -9.31 4.50 -14.58
C PRO A 113 -9.52 6.01 -14.72
N ASP A 114 -10.76 6.43 -14.96
CA ASP A 114 -11.11 7.85 -15.09
C ASP A 114 -10.94 8.62 -13.77
N ARG A 115 -11.20 7.95 -12.64
CA ARG A 115 -11.10 8.56 -11.32
C ARG A 115 -9.68 8.66 -10.76
N THR A 116 -8.73 7.96 -11.36
CA THR A 116 -7.32 7.99 -10.96
C THR A 116 -6.40 8.57 -12.03
N GLY A 117 -6.85 8.66 -13.28
CA GLY A 117 -6.00 9.04 -14.41
C GLY A 117 -5.06 7.92 -14.88
N ASP A 118 -5.24 6.70 -14.38
CA ASP A 118 -4.42 5.52 -14.69
C ASP A 118 -5.27 4.46 -15.40
N PRO A 119 -5.03 4.18 -16.70
CA PRO A 119 -5.83 3.26 -17.49
C PRO A 119 -5.86 1.83 -16.94
N ASP A 120 -4.86 1.43 -16.16
CA ASP A 120 -4.71 0.07 -15.63
C ASP A 120 -5.14 -0.04 -14.15
N CYS A 121 -5.62 1.06 -13.55
CA CYS A 121 -6.15 1.06 -12.20
C CYS A 121 -7.56 0.47 -12.18
N HIS A 122 -7.66 -0.85 -12.08
CA HIS A 122 -8.93 -1.60 -11.99
C HIS A 122 -9.27 -2.10 -10.59
N ARG A 123 -8.35 -1.96 -9.64
CA ARG A 123 -8.52 -2.48 -8.27
C ARG A 123 -8.32 -1.39 -7.24
N LEU A 124 -8.94 -1.58 -6.08
CA LEU A 124 -8.74 -0.77 -4.90
C LEU A 124 -7.83 -1.50 -3.92
N VAL A 125 -7.02 -0.74 -3.20
CA VAL A 125 -6.23 -1.21 -2.07
C VAL A 125 -6.74 -0.56 -0.78
N LEU A 126 -6.91 -1.38 0.26
CA LEU A 126 -7.33 -0.95 1.59
C LEU A 126 -6.10 -0.68 2.43
N VAL A 127 -5.98 0.57 2.89
CA VAL A 127 -4.82 1.07 3.62
C VAL A 127 -5.19 1.33 5.07
N ASN A 128 -4.40 0.77 5.98
CA ASN A 128 -4.42 1.11 7.40
C ASN A 128 -3.40 2.24 7.66
N HIS A 129 -3.83 3.40 8.17
CA HIS A 129 -2.92 4.49 8.52
C HIS A 129 -2.50 4.49 10.01
N GLY A 130 -2.63 3.36 10.71
CA GLY A 130 -2.33 3.24 12.15
C GLY A 130 -0.91 3.64 12.59
N PHE A 131 -0.79 3.98 13.88
CA PHE A 131 0.35 4.65 14.53
C PHE A 131 1.69 3.87 14.57
N LEU A 132 1.75 2.63 14.06
CA LEU A 132 2.92 1.75 14.12
C LEU A 132 3.30 1.17 12.74
N GLY A 133 3.32 2.01 11.70
CA GLY A 133 3.69 1.57 10.36
C GLY A 133 2.49 1.06 9.58
N GLY A 134 1.49 1.94 9.41
CA GLY A 134 0.38 1.72 8.51
C GLY A 134 0.81 1.22 7.12
N GLY A 135 -0.03 0.37 6.54
CA GLY A 135 0.28 -0.37 5.33
C GLY A 135 -0.98 -0.71 4.52
N ALA A 136 -0.77 -1.11 3.27
CA ALA A 136 -1.78 -1.76 2.47
C ALA A 136 -2.05 -3.17 3.04
N ILE A 137 -3.31 -3.51 3.29
CA ILE A 137 -3.71 -4.73 4.00
C ILE A 137 -4.48 -5.70 3.11
N ALA A 138 -5.32 -5.17 2.22
CA ALA A 138 -6.20 -5.97 1.39
C ALA A 138 -6.44 -5.30 0.04
N VAL A 139 -6.83 -6.10 -0.95
CA VAL A 139 -7.23 -5.65 -2.29
C VAL A 139 -8.69 -6.01 -2.54
N VAL A 140 -9.42 -5.13 -3.21
CA VAL A 140 -10.78 -5.39 -3.67
C VAL A 140 -10.90 -4.97 -5.13
N ASP A 141 -11.47 -5.86 -5.94
CA ASP A 141 -11.81 -5.57 -7.32
C ASP A 141 -13.30 -5.19 -7.38
N PRO A 142 -13.65 -3.94 -7.69
CA PRO A 142 -15.05 -3.53 -7.80
C PRO A 142 -15.85 -4.32 -8.84
N GLU A 143 -15.21 -4.89 -9.86
CA GLU A 143 -15.87 -5.60 -10.95
C GLU A 143 -16.26 -7.05 -10.59
N GLU A 144 -15.66 -7.62 -9.53
CA GLU A 144 -15.92 -9.00 -9.10
C GLU A 144 -17.27 -9.16 -8.36
N PHE A 145 -17.94 -8.07 -7.97
CA PHE A 145 -19.09 -8.14 -7.05
C PHE A 145 -20.38 -7.58 -7.64
N PRO A 146 -21.32 -8.45 -8.10
CA PRO A 146 -22.64 -8.01 -8.52
C PRO A 146 -23.48 -7.44 -7.35
N PRO A 147 -24.57 -6.72 -7.63
CA PRO A 147 -25.45 -6.20 -6.59
C PRO A 147 -26.02 -7.31 -5.70
N GLY A 148 -25.98 -7.12 -4.37
CA GLY A 148 -26.59 -8.03 -3.40
C GLY A 148 -25.66 -9.12 -2.86
N GLU A 149 -24.46 -9.28 -3.40
CA GLU A 149 -23.45 -10.20 -2.86
C GLU A 149 -22.47 -9.48 -1.93
N PRO A 150 -22.02 -10.08 -0.82
CA PRO A 150 -21.02 -9.47 0.06
C PRO A 150 -19.76 -9.08 -0.72
N VAL A 151 -19.27 -7.86 -0.49
CA VAL A 151 -17.97 -7.44 -1.02
C VAL A 151 -16.91 -7.89 -0.03
N VAL A 152 -16.04 -8.81 -0.46
CA VAL A 152 -14.97 -9.37 0.38
C VAL A 152 -13.62 -8.96 -0.19
N ALA A 153 -12.88 -8.14 0.55
CA ALA A 153 -11.52 -7.78 0.17
C ALA A 153 -10.55 -8.90 0.53
N ARG A 154 -9.70 -9.26 -0.42
CA ARG A 154 -8.70 -10.32 -0.29
C ARG A 154 -7.47 -9.79 0.44
N PRO A 155 -6.95 -10.49 1.46
CA PRO A 155 -5.72 -10.09 2.13
C PRO A 155 -4.53 -10.08 1.17
N LEU A 156 -3.55 -9.22 1.44
CA LEU A 156 -2.32 -9.11 0.66
C LEU A 156 -1.19 -10.04 1.15
N ASN A 157 -1.39 -10.87 2.17
CA ASN A 157 -0.38 -11.77 2.76
C ASN A 157 -0.68 -13.26 2.52
#